data_AF-A0A816EJQ9-F1
#
_entry.id   AF-A0A816EJQ9-F1
#
_cell.length_a   1.000
_cell.length_b   1.000
_cell.length_c   1.000
_cell.angle_alpha   90.00
_cell.angle_beta   90.00
_cell.angle_gamma   90.00
#
_symmetry.space_group_name_H-M   'P 1'
#
loop_
_entity.id
_entity.type
_entity.pdbx_description
1 polymer ?
#
loop_
_entity_poly.entity_id
_entity_poly.type
_entity_poly.pdbx_seq_one_letter_code
_entity_poly.pdbx_strand_id
1 'polypeptide(L)'
;MVIKISKKSFSINGYSLHNQSKTRLNIPFLFSQIFLDSLLKLKSNENDQNNLIHYLQHEYENNPNELNNIQQFKENYLSNKVLWWYKKKDFFFSSTLNAVLKTENLSMMFLFRSFLFDIKEQLRKYQSKQRLKVYRSQIMSIGDYYYYINNAISYLSINSFLSTTKSYSTACSLFDQLDIGSESMKVIFEINADPNVVTSKPFGDISELSNHSEILFMPGSIFRVEKCVYELNGPNIIQMTLCNENDLNLNEQIDNDMANPRLIGKILSKMGKNDLAEKYFQRLIEQLSSNDSLLADLYEDLSQVLSQLGNDQMSKTWYEKSIVFKQQYQLMGKSIGIVVAGGLDALIKTDYAEGLFVNHLGEIFVADNRERKITCWSPKSKNVGVIVGGNGKGYQPNKLNWPKGIAFDRQNNLYVTDSFNSRVQRFDINNS
;
A
#
# COMPACT_ATOMS: atom_id res chain seq x y z
N MET A 1 -10.27 5.64 22.87
CA MET A 1 -11.07 6.62 22.08
C MET A 1 -12.40 5.98 21.69
N VAL A 2 -13.52 6.49 22.23
CA VAL A 2 -14.91 6.14 21.83
C VAL A 2 -15.10 6.52 20.36
N ILE A 3 -16.03 5.88 19.66
CA ILE A 3 -16.51 6.34 18.35
C ILE A 3 -17.04 7.76 18.54
N LYS A 4 -16.21 8.77 18.25
CA LYS A 4 -16.57 10.19 18.45
C LYS A 4 -17.25 10.69 17.19
N ILE A 5 -18.35 11.41 17.35
CA ILE A 5 -18.90 12.22 16.26
C ILE A 5 -17.96 13.39 16.00
N SER A 6 -17.63 13.61 14.73
CA SER A 6 -16.88 14.79 14.30
C SER A 6 -17.83 15.77 13.63
N LYS A 7 -17.78 17.05 14.03
CA LYS A 7 -18.45 18.15 13.31
C LYS A 7 -17.72 18.52 12.01
N LYS A 8 -16.42 18.20 11.90
CA LYS A 8 -15.68 18.34 10.63
C LYS A 8 -15.91 17.09 9.79
N SER A 9 -16.25 17.29 8.52
CA SER A 9 -16.30 16.21 7.53
C SER A 9 -14.95 15.50 7.46
N PHE A 10 -14.97 14.19 7.17
CA PHE A 10 -13.73 13.51 6.80
C PHE A 10 -13.16 14.13 5.53
N SER A 11 -11.84 14.00 5.30
CA SER A 11 -11.32 14.19 3.95
C SER A 11 -11.82 13.02 3.11
N ILE A 12 -12.91 13.27 2.37
CA ILE A 12 -13.60 12.33 1.52
C ILE A 12 -13.32 12.75 0.08
N ASN A 13 -12.63 11.90 -0.66
CA ASN A 13 -12.45 12.11 -2.09
C ASN A 13 -13.54 11.31 -2.81
N GLY A 14 -14.42 12.01 -3.52
CA GLY A 14 -15.51 11.41 -4.29
C GLY A 14 -15.16 11.22 -5.77
N TYR A 15 -15.59 10.11 -6.36
CA TYR A 15 -15.45 9.83 -7.79
C TYR A 15 -16.79 9.45 -8.42
N SER A 16 -17.15 10.06 -9.55
CA SER A 16 -18.38 9.81 -10.31
C SER A 16 -18.06 9.18 -11.66
N LEU A 17 -18.75 8.09 -12.01
CA LEU A 17 -18.61 7.39 -13.29
C LEU A 17 -19.37 8.07 -14.43
N HIS A 18 -20.45 8.82 -14.13
CA HIS A 18 -21.41 9.26 -15.15
C HIS A 18 -20.97 10.48 -15.98
N ASN A 19 -19.89 11.17 -15.61
CA ASN A 19 -19.43 12.40 -16.27
C ASN A 19 -18.18 12.23 -17.16
N GLN A 20 -17.83 11.01 -17.57
CA GLN A 20 -16.68 10.81 -18.46
C GLN A 20 -17.09 10.48 -19.90
N SER A 21 -16.99 11.50 -20.74
CA SER A 21 -16.24 11.34 -21.97
C SER A 21 -14.88 10.73 -21.63
N LYS A 22 -14.42 9.77 -22.44
CA LYS A 22 -13.37 8.76 -22.22
C LYS A 22 -11.97 9.18 -21.69
N THR A 23 -11.75 10.33 -21.05
CA THR A 23 -10.36 10.82 -20.80
C THR A 23 -10.08 11.59 -19.50
N ARG A 24 -10.98 11.70 -18.51
CA ARG A 24 -10.63 12.43 -17.26
C ARG A 24 -11.07 11.75 -15.97
N LEU A 25 -10.33 10.72 -15.57
CA LEU A 25 -10.24 10.22 -14.17
C LEU A 25 -10.13 11.39 -13.18
N ASN A 26 -10.72 11.28 -11.98
CA ASN A 26 -10.51 12.27 -10.92
C ASN A 26 -9.06 12.12 -10.43
N ILE A 27 -8.18 12.92 -11.01
CA ILE A 27 -6.72 12.88 -10.85
C ILE A 27 -6.32 12.94 -9.35
N PRO A 28 -6.85 13.88 -8.54
CA PRO A 28 -6.63 13.89 -7.09
C PRO A 28 -7.01 12.58 -6.38
N PHE A 29 -8.19 12.02 -6.66
CA PHE A 29 -8.65 10.78 -6.04
C PHE A 29 -7.67 9.63 -6.32
N LEU A 30 -7.30 9.45 -7.59
CA LEU A 30 -6.37 8.41 -8.03
C LEU A 30 -5.01 8.58 -7.35
N PHE A 31 -4.42 9.78 -7.40
CA PHE A 31 -3.09 10.01 -6.81
C PHE A 31 -3.05 9.79 -5.29
N SER A 32 -4.08 10.20 -4.54
CA SER A 32 -4.13 9.93 -3.10
C SER A 32 -4.16 8.42 -2.80
N GLN A 33 -4.86 7.61 -3.62
CA GLN A 33 -4.87 6.15 -3.47
C GLN A 33 -3.48 5.57 -3.69
N ILE A 34 -2.89 5.85 -4.84
CA ILE A 34 -1.60 5.25 -5.21
C ILE A 34 -0.51 5.71 -4.25
N PHE A 35 -0.55 6.96 -3.79
CA PHE A 35 0.38 7.47 -2.79
C PHE A 35 0.32 6.66 -1.49
N LEU A 36 -0.88 6.46 -0.94
CA LEU A 36 -1.08 5.62 0.26
C LEU A 36 -0.63 4.17 0.01
N ASP A 37 -0.96 3.58 -1.13
CA ASP A 37 -0.58 2.21 -1.46
C ASP A 37 0.93 2.04 -1.62
N SER A 38 1.59 3.04 -2.20
CA SER A 38 3.04 3.08 -2.32
C SER A 38 3.71 3.25 -0.96
N LEU A 39 3.20 4.15 -0.11
CA LEU A 39 3.69 4.33 1.26
C LEU A 39 3.62 3.03 2.07
N LEU A 40 2.51 2.28 1.95
CA LEU A 40 2.29 1.02 2.66
C LEU A 40 3.16 -0.15 2.17
N LYS A 41 3.93 0.02 1.09
CA LYS A 41 4.86 -0.99 0.57
C LYS A 41 6.33 -0.69 0.92
N LEU A 42 6.62 0.52 1.40
CA LEU A 42 7.97 0.90 1.77
C LEU A 42 8.44 0.17 3.02
N LYS A 43 9.72 -0.21 3.02
CA LYS A 43 10.37 -0.76 4.20
C LYS A 43 10.49 0.29 5.31
N SER A 44 10.46 -0.19 6.55
CA SER A 44 10.73 0.64 7.72
C SER A 44 12.17 1.14 7.72
N ASN A 45 12.38 2.35 8.25
CA ASN A 45 13.69 2.95 8.48
C ASN A 45 13.73 3.56 9.88
N GLU A 46 14.74 3.21 10.68
CA GLU A 46 14.95 3.72 12.04
C GLU A 46 15.15 5.25 12.08
N ASN A 47 15.84 5.83 11.08
CA ASN A 47 16.04 7.28 11.01
C ASN A 47 14.69 8.02 10.92
N ASP A 48 13.72 7.43 10.25
CA ASP A 48 12.44 8.06 9.99
C ASP A 48 11.54 7.97 11.22
N GLN A 49 11.65 6.87 11.97
CA GLN A 49 11.06 6.75 13.30
C GLN A 49 11.68 7.77 14.26
N ASN A 50 13.01 7.90 14.29
CA ASN A 50 13.69 8.88 15.14
C ASN A 50 13.28 10.33 14.82
N ASN A 51 13.20 10.67 13.52
CA ASN A 51 12.74 11.98 13.08
C ASN A 51 11.28 12.24 13.47
N LEU A 52 10.42 11.23 13.41
CA LEU A 52 9.04 11.36 13.90
C LEU A 52 9.01 11.63 15.40
N ILE A 53 9.78 10.87 16.19
CA ILE A 53 9.83 11.06 17.65
C ILE A 53 10.30 12.47 17.99
N HIS A 54 11.37 12.95 17.34
CA HIS A 54 11.86 14.31 17.54
C HIS A 54 10.79 15.36 17.19
N TYR A 55 10.09 15.18 16.07
CA TYR A 55 8.99 16.06 15.69
C TYR A 55 7.89 16.08 16.75
N LEU A 56 7.45 14.91 17.23
CA LEU A 56 6.41 14.81 18.26
C LEU A 56 6.87 15.44 19.58
N GLN A 57 8.13 15.26 19.98
CA GLN A 57 8.69 15.90 21.18
C GLN A 57 8.65 17.43 21.08
N HIS A 58 8.96 17.99 19.92
CA HIS A 58 8.87 19.42 19.68
C HIS A 58 7.41 19.92 19.62
N GLU A 59 6.51 19.20 18.92
CA GLU A 59 5.09 19.55 18.83
C GLU A 59 4.41 19.62 20.21
N TYR A 60 4.80 18.72 21.11
CA TYR A 60 4.23 18.59 22.46
C TYR A 60 5.18 19.06 23.57
N GLU A 61 6.14 19.93 23.26
CA GLU A 61 7.14 20.42 24.23
C GLU A 61 6.51 21.04 25.50
N ASN A 62 5.34 21.66 25.34
CA ASN A 62 4.60 22.31 26.41
C ASN A 62 3.61 21.37 27.14
N ASN A 63 3.64 20.06 26.87
CA ASN A 63 2.76 19.06 27.47
C ASN A 63 3.56 17.89 28.10
N PRO A 64 3.88 17.98 29.41
CA PRO A 64 4.71 16.99 30.09
C PRO A 64 4.15 15.55 30.06
N ASN A 65 2.82 15.41 30.09
CA ASN A 65 2.19 14.09 30.04
C ASN A 65 2.43 13.42 28.68
N GLU A 66 2.34 14.19 27.60
CA GLU A 66 2.60 13.68 26.26
C GLU A 66 4.08 13.39 26.04
N LEU A 67 4.99 14.24 26.53
CA LEU A 67 6.42 13.95 26.47
C LEU A 67 6.76 12.62 27.16
N ASN A 68 6.16 12.34 28.32
CA ASN A 68 6.30 11.05 29.00
C ASN A 68 5.72 9.90 28.17
N ASN A 69 4.55 10.08 27.54
CA ASN A 69 3.99 9.06 26.65
C ASN A 69 4.85 8.80 25.41
N ILE A 70 5.43 9.84 24.81
CA ILE A 70 6.33 9.75 23.66
C ILE A 70 7.60 8.99 24.06
N GLN A 71 8.14 9.26 25.24
CA GLN A 71 9.30 8.53 25.76
C GLN A 71 8.97 7.03 25.97
N GLN A 72 7.84 6.73 26.62
CA GLN A 72 7.38 5.35 26.78
C GLN A 72 7.16 4.65 25.43
N PHE A 73 6.60 5.38 24.46
CA PHE A 73 6.40 4.89 23.10
C PHE A 73 7.75 4.55 22.45
N LYS A 74 8.72 5.46 22.51
CA LYS A 74 10.08 5.24 21.98
C LYS A 74 10.76 4.01 22.58
N GLU A 75 10.66 3.81 23.89
CA GLU A 75 11.36 2.72 24.60
C GLU A 75 10.66 1.36 24.47
N ASN A 76 9.33 1.35 24.43
CA ASN A 76 8.54 0.12 24.54
C ASN A 76 7.76 -0.21 23.26
N TYR A 77 8.04 0.47 22.16
CA TYR A 77 7.37 0.19 20.89
C TYR A 77 7.67 -1.23 20.41
N LEU A 78 6.61 -1.97 20.10
CA LEU A 78 6.69 -3.24 19.39
C LEU A 78 5.71 -3.19 18.22
N SER A 79 6.17 -3.60 17.04
CA SER A 79 5.36 -3.59 15.81
C SER A 79 4.09 -4.44 15.94
N ASN A 80 4.08 -5.45 16.81
CA ASN A 80 2.90 -6.28 17.12
C ASN A 80 1.97 -5.70 18.23
N LYS A 81 2.27 -4.50 18.76
CA LYS A 81 1.42 -3.75 19.71
C LYS A 81 1.02 -2.33 19.25
N VAL A 82 1.34 -1.93 18.02
CA VAL A 82 0.93 -0.63 17.44
C VAL A 82 -0.57 -0.28 17.59
N LEU A 83 -1.52 -1.21 17.48
CA LEU A 83 -2.95 -0.89 17.65
C LEU A 83 -3.28 -0.54 19.10
N TRP A 84 -2.58 -1.14 20.07
CA TRP A 84 -2.70 -0.75 21.48
C TRP A 84 -2.24 0.70 21.67
N TRP A 85 -1.10 1.08 21.09
CA TRP A 85 -0.60 2.46 21.11
C TRP A 85 -1.57 3.42 20.43
N TYR A 86 -2.12 3.02 19.28
CA TYR A 86 -3.14 3.77 18.57
C TYR A 86 -4.40 4.02 19.42
N LYS A 87 -4.81 3.06 20.24
CA LYS A 87 -6.02 3.18 21.09
C LYS A 87 -5.77 3.76 22.49
N LYS A 88 -4.51 3.89 22.92
CA LYS A 88 -4.13 4.44 24.24
C LYS A 88 -4.83 5.79 24.45
N LYS A 89 -5.69 5.85 25.48
CA LYS A 89 -6.65 6.96 25.68
C LYS A 89 -5.97 8.30 25.92
N ASP A 90 -4.86 8.27 26.66
CA ASP A 90 -4.13 9.46 27.10
C ASP A 90 -2.87 9.68 26.27
N PHE A 91 -2.89 9.31 24.99
CA PHE A 91 -1.76 9.51 24.06
C PHE A 91 -2.29 10.03 22.72
N PHE A 92 -1.76 11.16 22.25
CA PHE A 92 -2.29 11.82 21.04
C PHE A 92 -1.97 11.11 19.72
N PHE A 93 -1.21 10.02 19.73
CA PHE A 93 -0.75 9.34 18.52
C PHE A 93 -1.84 9.08 17.46
N SER A 94 -3.01 8.55 17.86
CA SER A 94 -4.10 8.35 16.88
C SER A 94 -4.74 9.64 16.40
N SER A 95 -4.84 10.67 17.25
CA SER A 95 -5.32 11.98 16.81
C SER A 95 -4.34 12.67 15.86
N THR A 96 -3.05 12.65 16.16
CA THR A 96 -2.00 13.24 15.31
C THR A 96 -1.92 12.51 13.97
N LEU A 97 -1.89 11.17 13.99
CA LEU A 97 -1.88 10.37 12.77
C LEU A 97 -3.13 10.63 11.90
N ASN A 98 -4.33 10.64 12.50
CA ASN A 98 -5.54 10.94 11.75
C ASN A 98 -5.58 12.40 11.25
N ALA A 99 -5.01 13.36 11.98
CA ALA A 99 -4.92 14.74 11.53
C ALA A 99 -4.01 14.85 10.31
N VAL A 100 -2.81 14.27 10.38
CA VAL A 100 -1.83 14.20 9.28
C VAL A 100 -2.43 13.58 8.02
N LEU A 101 -3.17 12.48 8.19
CA LEU A 101 -3.86 11.79 7.10
C LEU A 101 -4.99 12.63 6.50
N LYS A 102 -5.80 13.31 7.33
CA LYS A 102 -6.90 14.17 6.87
C LYS A 102 -6.42 15.42 6.14
N THR A 103 -5.34 16.02 6.60
CA THR A 103 -4.75 17.20 5.97
C THR A 103 -3.81 16.85 4.82
N GLU A 104 -3.65 15.55 4.52
CA GLU A 104 -2.73 15.04 3.50
C GLU A 104 -1.33 15.63 3.65
N ASN A 105 -0.83 15.74 4.89
CA ASN A 105 0.52 16.22 5.17
C ASN A 105 1.53 15.14 4.76
N LEU A 106 1.93 15.15 3.50
CA LEU A 106 2.74 14.11 2.86
C LEU A 106 4.08 13.89 3.57
N SER A 107 4.73 14.96 4.06
CA SER A 107 5.98 14.87 4.83
C SER A 107 5.80 14.06 6.11
N MET A 108 4.72 14.34 6.85
CA MET A 108 4.41 13.61 8.08
C MET A 108 3.91 12.20 7.79
N MET A 109 3.08 12.00 6.76
CA MET A 109 2.66 10.67 6.31
C MET A 109 3.86 9.78 6.01
N PHE A 110 4.91 10.35 5.41
CA PHE A 110 6.15 9.64 5.15
C PHE A 110 6.86 9.21 6.43
N LEU A 111 6.94 10.08 7.45
CA LEU A 111 7.50 9.74 8.76
C LEU A 111 6.65 8.68 9.50
N PHE A 112 5.33 8.71 9.32
CA PHE A 112 4.41 7.74 9.91
C PHE A 112 4.35 6.38 9.17
N ARG A 113 4.99 6.24 8.01
CA ARG A 113 4.79 5.07 7.13
C ARG A 113 5.07 3.72 7.80
N SER A 114 6.10 3.63 8.65
CA SER A 114 6.43 2.38 9.35
C SER A 114 5.30 1.97 10.29
N PHE A 115 4.71 2.94 10.98
CA PHE A 115 3.58 2.69 11.87
C PHE A 115 2.31 2.36 11.10
N LEU A 116 2.07 3.02 9.96
CA LEU A 116 0.96 2.66 9.07
C LEU A 116 1.08 1.21 8.55
N PHE A 117 2.30 0.79 8.21
CA PHE A 117 2.60 -0.59 7.84
C PHE A 117 2.32 -1.56 9.00
N ASP A 118 2.81 -1.27 10.20
CA ASP A 118 2.58 -2.12 11.37
C ASP A 118 1.09 -2.21 11.75
N ILE A 119 0.34 -1.10 11.62
CA ILE A 119 -1.12 -1.06 11.83
C ILE A 119 -1.82 -1.97 10.80
N LYS A 120 -1.42 -1.88 9.53
CA LYS A 120 -1.93 -2.76 8.47
C LYS A 120 -1.70 -4.23 8.81
N GLU A 121 -0.48 -4.61 9.19
CA GLU A 121 -0.15 -5.99 9.51
C GLU A 121 -0.92 -6.50 10.74
N GLN A 122 -1.18 -5.65 11.73
CA GLN A 122 -2.05 -6.05 12.84
C GLN A 122 -3.52 -6.14 12.45
N LEU A 123 -4.04 -5.18 11.69
CA LEU A 123 -5.44 -5.24 11.25
C LEU A 123 -5.74 -6.49 10.42
N ARG A 124 -4.77 -6.98 9.63
CA ARG A 124 -4.88 -8.29 8.96
C ARG A 124 -5.12 -9.44 9.94
N LYS A 125 -4.50 -9.41 11.12
CA LYS A 125 -4.71 -10.43 12.17
C LYS A 125 -6.09 -10.32 12.83
N TYR A 126 -6.60 -9.10 12.96
CA TYR A 126 -7.94 -8.81 13.50
C TYR A 126 -9.04 -8.86 12.43
N GLN A 127 -8.72 -9.20 11.18
CA GLN A 127 -9.68 -9.17 10.09
C GLN A 127 -10.75 -10.24 10.27
N SER A 128 -12.02 -9.83 10.14
CA SER A 128 -13.16 -10.74 10.22
C SER A 128 -13.08 -11.79 9.11
N LYS A 129 -13.50 -13.01 9.41
CA LYS A 129 -13.68 -14.08 8.40
C LYS A 129 -15.04 -14.04 7.70
N GLN A 130 -15.95 -13.21 8.20
CA GLN A 130 -17.31 -13.08 7.70
C GLN A 130 -17.60 -11.66 7.26
N ARG A 131 -18.54 -11.52 6.32
CA ARG A 131 -19.10 -10.23 5.92
C ARG A 131 -19.70 -9.53 7.13
N LEU A 132 -19.40 -8.25 7.27
CA LEU A 132 -19.92 -7.41 8.34
C LEU A 132 -20.79 -6.30 7.77
N LYS A 133 -21.86 -5.98 8.49
CA LYS A 133 -22.54 -4.69 8.35
C LYS A 133 -22.14 -3.81 9.53
N VAL A 134 -21.61 -2.63 9.24
CA VAL A 134 -21.11 -1.70 10.25
C VAL A 134 -21.62 -0.29 9.99
N TYR A 135 -21.59 0.54 11.03
CA TYR A 135 -22.22 1.84 11.04
C TYR A 135 -21.26 2.91 11.54
N ARG A 136 -21.37 4.10 10.94
CA ARG A 136 -20.61 5.28 11.34
C ARG A 136 -21.48 6.53 11.34
N SER A 137 -21.58 7.17 12.49
CA SER A 137 -22.29 8.44 12.68
C SER A 137 -21.43 9.61 12.22
N GLN A 138 -21.98 10.52 11.41
CA GLN A 138 -21.32 11.71 10.91
C GLN A 138 -22.28 12.91 10.95
N ILE A 139 -21.75 14.08 11.29
CA ILE A 139 -22.43 15.36 11.04
C ILE A 139 -21.80 15.96 9.78
N MET A 140 -22.64 16.43 8.85
CA MET A 140 -22.18 17.11 7.64
C MET A 140 -23.09 18.27 7.29
N SER A 141 -22.57 19.24 6.53
CA SER A 141 -23.39 20.34 6.04
C SER A 141 -24.46 19.82 5.07
N ILE A 142 -25.59 20.51 5.00
CA ILE A 142 -26.65 20.18 4.05
C ILE A 142 -26.12 20.28 2.61
N GLY A 143 -25.29 21.29 2.34
CA GLY A 143 -24.65 21.48 1.03
C GLY A 143 -23.76 20.30 0.65
N ASP A 144 -22.91 19.82 1.57
CA ASP A 144 -22.04 18.67 1.31
C ASP A 144 -22.88 17.41 1.02
N TYR A 145 -23.91 17.13 1.83
CA TYR A 145 -24.78 15.97 1.63
C TYR A 145 -25.42 15.97 0.24
N TYR A 146 -26.01 17.09 -0.18
CA TYR A 146 -26.60 17.19 -1.50
C TYR A 146 -25.56 17.21 -2.62
N TYR A 147 -24.36 17.75 -2.39
CA TYR A 147 -23.26 17.64 -3.34
C TYR A 147 -22.89 16.16 -3.58
N TYR A 148 -22.82 15.33 -2.52
CA TYR A 148 -22.54 13.89 -2.67
C TYR A 148 -23.61 13.17 -3.48
N ILE A 149 -24.88 13.51 -3.26
CA ILE A 149 -26.03 12.85 -3.89
C ILE A 149 -26.22 13.30 -5.34
N ASN A 150 -26.17 14.61 -5.58
CA ASN A 150 -26.55 15.19 -6.88
C ASN A 150 -25.48 14.99 -7.95
N ASN A 151 -24.20 14.83 -7.57
CA ASN A 151 -23.13 14.54 -8.52
C ASN A 151 -23.01 13.06 -8.89
N ALA A 152 -23.97 12.22 -8.47
CA ALA A 152 -23.96 10.77 -8.69
C ALA A 152 -22.62 10.14 -8.30
N ILE A 153 -22.06 10.57 -7.16
CA ILE A 153 -20.76 10.08 -6.69
C ILE A 153 -20.89 8.58 -6.48
N SER A 154 -20.16 7.83 -7.29
CA SER A 154 -20.22 6.38 -7.32
C SER A 154 -19.28 5.77 -6.29
N TYR A 155 -18.14 6.43 -5.99
CA TYR A 155 -17.15 5.94 -5.04
C TYR A 155 -16.67 7.03 -4.08
N LEU A 156 -16.40 6.63 -2.84
CA LEU A 156 -15.84 7.45 -1.77
C LEU A 156 -14.54 6.80 -1.27
N SER A 157 -13.48 7.58 -1.17
CA SER A 157 -12.29 7.22 -0.39
C SER A 157 -12.27 8.01 0.89
N ILE A 158 -11.88 7.36 1.99
CA ILE A 158 -11.63 8.02 3.28
C ILE A 158 -10.13 7.95 3.56
N ASN A 159 -9.46 9.11 3.54
CA ASN A 159 -7.99 9.17 3.62
C ASN A 159 -7.45 9.06 5.05
N SER A 160 -8.30 8.82 6.05
CA SER A 160 -7.93 8.57 7.45
C SER A 160 -8.50 7.25 7.95
N PHE A 161 -8.10 6.80 9.14
CA PHE A 161 -8.73 5.62 9.73
C PHE A 161 -10.22 5.86 9.98
N LEU A 162 -11.04 4.90 9.57
CA LEU A 162 -12.49 4.94 9.79
C LEU A 162 -12.86 3.97 10.90
N SER A 163 -13.21 4.52 12.06
CA SER A 163 -13.74 3.76 13.19
C SER A 163 -15.24 3.61 13.07
N THR A 164 -15.77 2.39 13.19
CA THR A 164 -17.18 2.05 12.98
C THR A 164 -17.67 1.10 14.07
N THR A 165 -18.98 0.92 14.22
CA THR A 165 -19.57 -0.05 15.16
C THR A 165 -20.43 -1.07 14.44
N LYS A 166 -20.57 -2.28 15.00
CA LYS A 166 -21.57 -3.27 14.52
C LYS A 166 -23.00 -2.92 14.93
N SER A 167 -23.19 -2.00 15.87
CA SER A 167 -24.49 -1.69 16.47
C SER A 167 -25.08 -0.41 15.90
N TYR A 168 -26.18 -0.54 15.15
CA TYR A 168 -26.93 0.61 14.63
C TYR A 168 -27.43 1.53 15.75
N SER A 169 -27.96 0.95 16.83
CA SER A 169 -28.45 1.74 17.97
C SER A 169 -27.33 2.54 18.64
N THR A 170 -26.13 1.97 18.76
CA THR A 170 -24.96 2.68 19.28
C THR A 170 -24.52 3.80 18.34
N ALA A 171 -24.64 3.62 17.01
CA ALA A 171 -24.36 4.70 16.07
C ALA A 171 -25.40 5.83 16.20
N CYS A 172 -26.69 5.51 16.33
CA CYS A 172 -27.74 6.50 16.54
C CYS A 172 -27.56 7.27 17.85
N SER A 173 -27.28 6.57 18.95
CA SER A 173 -27.20 7.18 20.29
C SER A 173 -26.10 8.21 20.42
N LEU A 174 -25.09 8.16 19.54
CA LEU A 174 -24.06 9.20 19.51
C LEU A 174 -24.62 10.58 19.14
N PHE A 175 -25.74 10.63 18.42
CA PHE A 175 -26.43 11.87 18.07
C PHE A 175 -27.33 12.42 19.18
N ASP A 176 -27.55 11.65 20.25
CA ASP A 176 -28.38 12.06 21.36
C ASP A 176 -27.77 13.29 22.01
N GLN A 177 -28.60 14.27 22.37
CA GLN A 177 -28.18 15.53 23.01
C GLN A 177 -27.28 16.44 22.14
N LEU A 178 -27.06 16.13 20.86
CA LEU A 178 -26.35 17.02 19.94
C LEU A 178 -27.33 17.96 19.23
N ASP A 179 -27.20 19.26 19.55
CA ASP A 179 -27.73 20.35 18.73
C ASP A 179 -26.78 20.58 17.54
N ILE A 180 -27.32 20.38 16.34
CA ILE A 180 -26.57 20.40 15.08
C ILE A 180 -26.79 21.67 14.27
N GLY A 181 -27.59 22.64 14.75
CA GLY A 181 -27.90 23.85 13.99
C GLY A 181 -28.70 23.58 12.70
N SER A 182 -29.12 24.64 12.02
CA SER A 182 -30.01 24.54 10.85
C SER A 182 -29.32 24.17 9.54
N GLU A 183 -27.99 24.32 9.45
CA GLU A 183 -27.23 24.09 8.22
C GLU A 183 -26.52 22.73 8.16
N SER A 184 -26.67 21.91 9.19
CA SER A 184 -26.07 20.58 9.26
C SER A 184 -27.14 19.49 9.38
N MET A 185 -26.74 18.26 9.10
CA MET A 185 -27.59 17.09 9.26
C MET A 185 -26.84 15.91 9.87
N LYS A 186 -27.60 15.01 10.49
CA LYS A 186 -27.14 13.73 11.05
C LYS A 186 -27.16 12.69 9.94
N VAL A 187 -26.03 12.04 9.71
CA VAL A 187 -25.87 11.02 8.67
C VAL A 187 -25.26 9.76 9.27
N ILE A 188 -25.86 8.60 8.99
CA ILE A 188 -25.26 7.29 9.24
C ILE A 188 -24.75 6.73 7.93
N PHE A 189 -23.46 6.45 7.91
CA PHE A 189 -22.85 5.59 6.92
C PHE A 189 -23.14 4.13 7.30
N GLU A 190 -23.97 3.45 6.51
CA GLU A 190 -24.20 2.01 6.60
C GLU A 190 -23.26 1.31 5.60
N ILE A 191 -22.36 0.47 6.10
CA ILE A 191 -21.28 -0.12 5.31
C ILE A 191 -21.42 -1.64 5.30
N ASN A 192 -21.57 -2.21 4.11
CA ASN A 192 -21.39 -3.63 3.88
C ASN A 192 -19.93 -3.92 3.56
N ALA A 193 -19.23 -4.61 4.46
CA ALA A 193 -17.81 -4.92 4.34
C ALA A 193 -17.60 -6.42 4.15
N ASP A 194 -17.12 -6.82 2.97
CA ASP A 194 -16.70 -8.19 2.70
C ASP A 194 -15.18 -8.31 2.91
N PRO A 195 -14.70 -9.12 3.86
CA PRO A 195 -13.26 -9.27 4.05
C PRO A 195 -12.55 -9.92 2.86
N ASN A 196 -13.26 -10.66 2.00
CA ASN A 196 -12.66 -11.40 0.90
C ASN A 196 -12.34 -10.53 -0.33
N VAL A 197 -12.92 -9.33 -0.43
CA VAL A 197 -12.63 -8.41 -1.54
C VAL A 197 -11.40 -7.53 -1.28
N VAL A 198 -10.88 -7.56 -0.04
CA VAL A 198 -9.81 -6.68 0.42
C VAL A 198 -8.46 -7.38 0.31
N THR A 199 -7.59 -6.88 -0.56
CA THR A 199 -6.25 -7.47 -0.77
C THR A 199 -5.14 -6.67 -0.08
N SER A 200 -5.23 -5.33 -0.07
CA SER A 200 -4.11 -4.48 0.36
C SER A 200 -4.41 -3.60 1.59
N LYS A 201 -5.63 -3.08 1.76
CA LYS A 201 -6.05 -2.24 2.90
C LYS A 201 -7.05 -2.96 3.84
N PRO A 202 -6.57 -3.77 4.80
CA PRO A 202 -7.42 -4.54 5.71
C PRO A 202 -8.32 -3.63 6.56
N PHE A 203 -9.41 -4.21 7.07
CA PHE A 203 -10.13 -3.70 8.23
C PHE A 203 -10.18 -4.78 9.30
N GLY A 204 -10.23 -4.39 10.57
CA GLY A 204 -10.10 -5.32 11.68
C GLY A 204 -11.12 -5.04 12.79
N ASP A 205 -11.57 -6.11 13.43
CA ASP A 205 -12.32 -6.04 14.68
C ASP A 205 -11.36 -5.81 15.84
N ILE A 206 -11.31 -4.58 16.32
CA ILE A 206 -10.43 -4.18 17.41
C ILE A 206 -11.18 -4.02 18.73
N SER A 207 -12.34 -4.68 18.85
CA SER A 207 -13.13 -4.67 20.08
C SER A 207 -12.38 -5.16 21.29
N GLU A 208 -11.43 -6.09 21.17
CA GLU A 208 -10.62 -6.52 22.32
C GLU A 208 -9.68 -5.42 22.84
N LEU A 209 -9.37 -4.42 22.01
CA LEU A 209 -8.52 -3.28 22.34
C LEU A 209 -9.33 -2.05 22.79
N SER A 210 -10.66 -2.16 22.86
CA SER A 210 -11.56 -1.07 23.20
C SER A 210 -12.68 -1.56 24.12
N ASN A 211 -13.30 -0.68 24.90
CA ASN A 211 -14.42 -1.09 25.75
C ASN A 211 -15.75 -1.24 24.96
N HIS A 212 -15.71 -1.18 23.62
CA HIS A 212 -16.90 -1.09 22.77
C HIS A 212 -16.77 -1.92 21.49
N SER A 213 -17.89 -2.14 20.79
CA SER A 213 -17.85 -2.75 19.46
C SER A 213 -17.20 -1.78 18.45
N GLU A 214 -16.01 -2.09 17.95
CA GLU A 214 -15.26 -1.21 17.05
C GLU A 214 -14.59 -2.00 15.90
N ILE A 215 -15.00 -1.68 14.67
CA ILE A 215 -14.33 -2.13 13.45
C ILE A 215 -13.57 -0.94 12.86
N LEU A 216 -12.26 -1.11 12.66
CA LEU A 216 -11.36 -0.08 12.16
C LEU A 216 -10.93 -0.38 10.72
N PHE A 217 -11.18 0.55 9.80
CA PHE A 217 -10.71 0.46 8.41
C PHE A 217 -9.44 1.27 8.21
N MET A 218 -8.56 0.74 7.36
CA MET A 218 -7.35 1.43 6.91
C MET A 218 -7.65 2.71 6.12
N PRO A 219 -6.80 3.74 6.22
CA PRO A 219 -6.82 4.89 5.32
C PRO A 219 -6.75 4.47 3.85
N GLY A 220 -7.51 5.18 3.01
CA GLY A 220 -7.64 4.88 1.58
C GLY A 220 -8.56 3.71 1.28
N SER A 221 -9.35 3.22 2.25
CA SER A 221 -10.44 2.27 1.95
C SER A 221 -11.45 2.94 1.02
N ILE A 222 -11.89 2.21 0.00
CA ILE A 222 -12.80 2.69 -1.04
C ILE A 222 -14.17 2.05 -0.87
N PHE A 223 -15.21 2.88 -0.93
CA PHE A 223 -16.59 2.47 -0.77
C PHE A 223 -17.41 2.90 -1.98
N ARG A 224 -18.16 1.99 -2.59
CA ARG A 224 -19.18 2.34 -3.59
C ARG A 224 -20.45 2.79 -2.88
N VAL A 225 -20.95 3.96 -3.24
CA VAL A 225 -22.24 4.45 -2.73
C VAL A 225 -23.35 3.72 -3.48
N GLU A 226 -24.19 3.00 -2.75
CA GLU A 226 -25.30 2.23 -3.31
C GLU A 226 -26.59 3.06 -3.35
N LYS A 227 -26.89 3.73 -2.22
CA LYS A 227 -28.12 4.48 -2.05
C LYS A 227 -28.00 5.50 -0.92
N CYS A 228 -28.69 6.63 -1.07
CA CYS A 228 -28.93 7.56 0.03
C CYS A 228 -30.43 7.53 0.40
N VAL A 229 -30.72 7.44 1.70
CA VAL A 229 -32.06 7.34 2.26
C VAL A 229 -32.29 8.53 3.18
N TYR A 230 -33.33 9.30 2.88
CA TYR A 230 -33.77 10.40 3.72
C TYR A 230 -34.73 9.89 4.79
N GLU A 231 -34.46 10.22 6.05
CA GLU A 231 -35.29 9.82 7.20
C GLU A 231 -35.92 11.04 7.85
N LEU A 232 -37.25 11.06 7.99
CA LEU A 232 -38.00 12.21 8.50
C LEU A 232 -37.71 12.50 9.98
N ASN A 233 -37.61 11.44 10.79
CA ASN A 233 -37.48 11.52 12.25
C ASN A 233 -36.17 10.87 12.75
N GLY A 234 -35.18 10.73 11.88
CA GLY A 234 -33.94 10.01 12.15
C GLY A 234 -32.75 10.58 11.40
N PRO A 235 -31.55 10.01 11.60
CA PRO A 235 -30.41 10.35 10.76
C PRO A 235 -30.63 9.84 9.34
N ASN A 236 -30.24 10.64 8.35
CA ASN A 236 -30.18 10.19 6.96
C ASN A 236 -29.17 9.05 6.82
N ILE A 237 -29.39 8.12 5.90
CA ILE A 237 -28.53 6.95 5.73
C ILE A 237 -27.85 6.99 4.36
N ILE A 238 -26.53 6.86 4.34
CA ILE A 238 -25.76 6.60 3.13
C ILE A 238 -25.32 5.14 3.18
N GLN A 239 -25.92 4.32 2.33
CA GLN A 239 -25.58 2.90 2.18
C GLN A 239 -24.42 2.76 1.21
N MET A 240 -23.39 2.04 1.62
CA MET A 240 -22.21 1.81 0.80
C MET A 240 -21.63 0.42 0.98
N THR A 241 -20.89 -0.04 -0.02
CA THR A 241 -20.23 -1.33 -0.04
C THR A 241 -18.72 -1.12 -0.16
N LEU A 242 -17.94 -1.82 0.66
CA LEU A 242 -16.48 -1.83 0.53
C LEU A 242 -16.09 -2.48 -0.81
N CYS A 243 -15.23 -1.81 -1.57
CA CYS A 243 -14.78 -2.26 -2.89
C CYS A 243 -13.41 -2.92 -2.86
N ASN A 244 -13.12 -3.71 -3.90
CA ASN A 244 -11.76 -4.11 -4.20
C ASN A 244 -11.02 -2.95 -4.89
N GLU A 245 -9.73 -2.79 -4.61
CA GLU A 245 -8.85 -1.81 -5.25
C GLU A 245 -8.75 -2.04 -6.78
N ASN A 246 -8.98 -3.27 -7.23
CA ASN A 246 -9.00 -3.62 -8.66
C ASN A 246 -10.28 -3.23 -9.40
N ASP A 247 -11.40 -2.99 -8.70
CA ASP A 247 -12.70 -2.70 -9.33
C ASP A 247 -12.71 -1.37 -10.10
N LEU A 248 -11.73 -0.50 -9.83
CA LEU A 248 -11.61 0.82 -10.42
C LEU A 248 -10.70 0.89 -11.66
N ASN A 249 -10.10 -0.23 -12.11
CA ASN A 249 -9.13 -0.27 -13.23
C ASN A 249 -8.01 0.80 -13.13
N LEU A 250 -7.66 1.24 -11.92
CA LEU A 250 -6.64 2.29 -11.69
C LEU A 250 -5.22 1.84 -12.10
N ASN A 251 -5.03 0.54 -12.30
CA ASN A 251 -3.75 -0.08 -12.63
C ASN A 251 -3.30 0.12 -14.09
N GLU A 252 -4.16 0.60 -14.99
CA GLU A 252 -3.78 0.75 -16.41
C GLU A 252 -2.94 2.00 -16.71
N GLN A 253 -2.88 2.99 -15.80
CA GLN A 253 -2.25 4.28 -16.09
C GLN A 253 -0.95 4.57 -15.32
N ILE A 254 -0.51 3.64 -14.48
CA ILE A 254 0.76 3.76 -13.76
C ILE A 254 1.52 2.46 -13.91
N ASP A 255 2.72 2.56 -14.49
CA ASP A 255 3.63 1.45 -14.74
C ASP A 255 3.64 0.44 -13.60
N ASN A 256 3.67 -0.85 -13.97
CA ASN A 256 3.54 -2.06 -13.16
C ASN A 256 4.52 -2.21 -11.98
N ASP A 257 5.30 -1.18 -11.67
CA ASP A 257 6.35 -1.16 -10.67
C ASP A 257 5.87 -0.49 -9.38
N MET A 258 4.68 -0.84 -8.90
CA MET A 258 4.06 -0.29 -7.69
C MET A 258 4.80 -0.62 -6.38
N ALA A 259 5.95 -1.30 -6.44
CA ALA A 259 6.87 -1.52 -5.33
C ALA A 259 8.15 -0.66 -5.43
N ASN A 260 8.28 0.17 -6.47
CA ASN A 260 9.43 1.02 -6.69
C ASN A 260 9.31 2.30 -5.84
N PRO A 261 10.21 2.56 -4.88
CA PRO A 261 10.19 3.78 -4.07
C PRO A 261 10.17 5.07 -4.92
N ARG A 262 10.78 5.02 -6.11
CA ARG A 262 10.78 6.12 -7.11
C ARG A 262 9.36 6.61 -7.47
N LEU A 263 8.37 5.72 -7.44
CA LEU A 263 6.99 6.04 -7.84
C LEU A 263 6.36 7.14 -6.97
N ILE A 264 6.69 7.18 -5.67
CA ILE A 264 6.16 8.19 -4.76
C ILE A 264 6.58 9.60 -5.20
N GLY A 265 7.87 9.81 -5.46
CA GLY A 265 8.36 11.11 -5.92
C GLY A 265 7.75 11.52 -7.27
N LYS A 266 7.56 10.56 -8.18
CA LYS A 266 6.87 10.82 -9.46
C LYS A 266 5.41 11.23 -9.27
N ILE A 267 4.68 10.57 -8.36
CA ILE A 267 3.29 10.92 -8.03
C ILE A 267 3.23 12.32 -7.42
N LEU A 268 4.12 12.61 -6.46
CA LEU A 268 4.21 13.93 -5.84
C LEU A 268 4.43 15.02 -6.89
N SER A 269 5.35 14.82 -7.84
CA SER A 269 5.57 15.76 -8.93
C SER A 269 4.35 15.91 -9.84
N LYS A 270 3.69 14.81 -10.22
CA LYS A 270 2.44 14.85 -11.00
C LYS A 270 1.28 15.54 -10.27
N MET A 271 1.27 15.54 -8.94
CA MET A 271 0.34 16.30 -8.11
C MET A 271 0.71 17.79 -7.99
N GLY A 272 1.79 18.23 -8.62
CA GLY A 272 2.33 19.60 -8.49
C GLY A 272 3.02 19.87 -7.16
N LYS A 273 3.34 18.83 -6.38
CA LYS A 273 4.01 18.92 -5.08
C LYS A 273 5.53 18.77 -5.24
N ASN A 274 6.11 19.60 -6.10
CA ASN A 274 7.51 19.46 -6.53
C ASN A 274 8.51 19.63 -5.39
N ASP A 275 8.29 20.54 -4.44
CA ASP A 275 9.16 20.69 -3.26
C ASP A 275 9.23 19.41 -2.40
N LEU A 276 8.12 18.67 -2.34
CA LEU A 276 8.02 17.42 -1.59
C LEU A 276 8.63 16.25 -2.37
N ALA A 277 8.42 16.24 -3.69
CA ALA A 277 9.08 15.28 -4.58
C ALA A 277 10.61 15.42 -4.51
N GLU A 278 11.12 16.65 -4.50
CA GLU A 278 12.56 16.94 -4.37
C GLU A 278 13.12 16.37 -3.07
N LYS A 279 12.53 16.75 -1.92
CA LYS A 279 12.93 16.25 -0.59
C LYS A 279 12.85 14.72 -0.49
N TYR A 280 11.83 14.13 -1.10
CA TYR A 280 11.67 12.68 -1.14
C TYR A 280 12.81 12.01 -1.93
N PHE A 281 13.09 12.50 -3.13
CA PHE A 281 14.16 11.92 -3.97
C PHE A 281 15.54 12.10 -3.35
N GLN A 282 15.85 13.27 -2.77
CA GLN A 282 17.11 13.50 -2.06
C GLN A 282 17.29 12.50 -0.92
N ARG A 283 16.26 12.33 -0.08
CA ARG A 283 16.30 11.37 1.03
C ARG A 283 16.44 9.93 0.54
N LEU A 284 15.76 9.56 -0.54
CA LEU A 284 15.85 8.22 -1.11
C LEU A 284 17.27 7.96 -1.63
N ILE A 285 17.88 8.93 -2.31
CA ILE A 285 19.27 8.87 -2.77
C ILE A 285 20.24 8.66 -1.60
N GLU A 286 20.07 9.41 -0.51
CA GLU A 286 20.92 9.31 0.69
C GLU A 286 20.84 7.94 1.38
N GLN A 287 19.72 7.22 1.20
CA GLN A 287 19.51 5.90 1.81
C GLN A 287 20.08 4.76 0.97
N LEU A 288 20.40 4.99 -0.30
CA LEU A 288 20.91 3.95 -1.19
C LEU A 288 22.44 3.87 -1.11
N SER A 289 22.96 2.66 -1.30
CA SER A 289 24.40 2.46 -1.43
C SER A 289 24.91 3.16 -2.70
N SER A 290 26.17 3.60 -2.71
CA SER A 290 26.76 4.35 -3.83
C SER A 290 26.73 3.62 -5.18
N ASN A 291 26.48 2.31 -5.19
CA ASN A 291 26.46 1.47 -6.39
C ASN A 291 25.05 0.93 -6.70
N ASP A 292 24.02 1.44 -6.03
CA ASP A 292 22.65 1.00 -6.26
C ASP A 292 22.18 1.37 -7.68
N SER A 293 21.63 0.40 -8.40
CA SER A 293 21.17 0.58 -9.78
C SER A 293 20.07 1.63 -9.94
N LEU A 294 19.32 1.92 -8.86
CA LEU A 294 18.26 2.94 -8.89
C LEU A 294 18.78 4.37 -8.90
N LEU A 295 20.05 4.61 -8.54
CA LEU A 295 20.58 5.96 -8.39
C LEU A 295 20.52 6.78 -9.68
N ALA A 296 20.86 6.17 -10.82
CA ALA A 296 20.79 6.85 -12.12
C ALA A 296 19.38 7.39 -12.42
N ASP A 297 18.37 6.56 -12.18
CA ASP A 297 16.97 6.86 -12.38
C ASP A 297 16.46 7.94 -11.42
N LEU A 298 16.92 7.91 -10.17
CA LEU A 298 16.58 8.91 -9.15
C LEU A 298 17.23 10.26 -9.42
N TYR A 299 18.48 10.27 -9.91
CA TYR A 299 19.16 11.50 -10.33
C TYR A 299 18.43 12.17 -11.49
N GLU A 300 17.95 11.36 -12.44
CA GLU A 300 17.17 11.85 -13.58
C GLU A 300 15.82 12.42 -13.11
N ASP A 301 15.08 11.71 -12.26
CA ASP A 301 13.82 12.22 -11.72
C ASP A 301 14.01 13.51 -10.91
N LEU A 302 15.03 13.56 -10.05
CA LEU A 302 15.33 14.74 -9.26
C LEU A 302 15.68 15.93 -10.16
N SER A 303 16.41 15.70 -11.26
CA SER A 303 16.68 16.75 -12.24
C SER A 303 15.41 17.32 -12.88
N GLN A 304 14.45 16.45 -13.23
CA GLN A 304 13.17 16.88 -13.79
C GLN A 304 12.37 17.70 -12.78
N VAL A 305 12.31 17.26 -11.53
CA VAL A 305 11.62 18.01 -10.46
C VAL A 305 12.27 19.38 -10.22
N LEU A 306 13.61 19.44 -10.16
CA LEU A 306 14.34 20.69 -9.98
C LEU A 306 14.12 21.67 -11.14
N SER A 307 14.02 21.16 -12.37
CA SER A 307 13.67 21.99 -13.53
C SER A 307 12.24 22.55 -13.40
N GLN A 308 11.28 21.76 -12.93
CA GLN A 308 9.92 22.24 -12.67
C GLN A 308 9.84 23.28 -11.54
N LEU A 309 10.82 23.28 -10.63
CA LEU A 309 10.97 24.31 -9.58
C LEU A 309 11.73 25.56 -10.06
N GLY A 310 12.20 25.58 -11.31
CA GLY A 310 12.98 26.68 -11.88
C GLY A 310 14.46 26.69 -11.44
N ASN A 311 14.96 25.60 -10.85
CA ASN A 311 16.35 25.47 -10.43
C ASN A 311 17.19 24.77 -11.51
N ASP A 312 17.35 25.45 -12.65
CA ASP A 312 17.96 24.87 -13.86
C ASP A 312 19.42 24.46 -13.65
N GLN A 313 20.17 25.21 -12.84
CA GLN A 313 21.56 24.89 -12.55
C GLN A 313 21.70 23.56 -11.79
N MET A 314 20.89 23.36 -10.74
CA MET A 314 20.92 22.08 -10.00
C MET A 314 20.31 20.96 -10.82
N SER A 315 19.27 21.21 -11.61
CA SER A 315 18.70 20.24 -12.56
C SER A 315 19.79 19.67 -13.47
N LYS A 316 20.54 20.54 -14.16
CA LYS A 316 21.64 20.14 -15.03
C LYS A 316 22.69 19.32 -14.28
N THR A 317 23.07 19.75 -13.09
CA THR A 317 24.05 19.03 -12.24
C THR A 317 23.60 17.60 -11.93
N TRP A 318 22.33 17.39 -11.57
CA TRP A 318 21.78 16.06 -11.26
C TRP A 318 21.60 15.21 -12.53
N TYR A 319 21.21 15.81 -13.64
CA TYR A 319 21.12 15.11 -14.92
C TYR A 319 22.49 14.61 -15.39
N GLU A 320 23.53 15.44 -15.24
CA GLU A 320 24.92 15.04 -15.52
C GLU A 320 25.38 13.90 -14.61
N LYS A 321 25.05 13.94 -13.30
CA LYS A 321 25.29 12.82 -12.39
C LYS A 321 24.63 11.53 -12.86
N SER A 322 23.39 11.59 -13.37
CA SER A 322 22.70 10.43 -13.93
C SER A 322 23.48 9.83 -15.10
N ILE A 323 23.91 10.66 -16.05
CA ILE A 323 24.67 10.21 -17.23
C ILE A 323 25.99 9.56 -16.81
N VAL A 324 26.77 10.24 -15.96
CA VAL A 324 28.05 9.72 -15.48
C VAL A 324 27.85 8.40 -14.75
N PHE A 325 26.83 8.29 -13.91
CA PHE A 325 26.51 7.04 -13.22
C PHE A 325 26.18 5.93 -14.20
N LYS A 326 25.31 6.17 -15.19
CA LYS A 326 24.96 5.18 -16.23
C LYS A 326 26.19 4.72 -17.00
N GLN A 327 27.10 5.62 -17.35
CA GLN A 327 28.37 5.30 -18.02
C GLN A 327 29.30 4.48 -17.13
N GLN A 328 29.50 4.88 -15.87
CA GLN A 328 30.30 4.13 -14.91
C GLN A 328 29.72 2.75 -14.62
N TYR A 329 28.39 2.64 -14.51
CA TYR A 329 27.68 1.38 -14.29
C TYR A 329 27.75 0.46 -15.52
N GLN A 330 27.68 1.02 -16.74
CA GLN A 330 27.91 0.28 -17.99
C GLN A 330 29.36 -0.20 -18.13
N LEU A 331 30.35 0.63 -17.78
CA LEU A 331 31.76 0.27 -17.77
C LEU A 331 32.12 -0.73 -16.65
N MET A 332 31.38 -0.69 -15.54
CA MET A 332 31.41 -1.69 -14.47
C MET A 332 30.74 -3.00 -14.85
N GLY A 333 30.34 -3.20 -16.13
CA GLY A 333 29.80 -4.45 -16.65
C GLY A 333 30.47 -5.63 -15.96
N LYS A 334 29.73 -6.27 -15.05
CA LYS A 334 30.31 -7.01 -13.92
C LYS A 334 31.39 -7.97 -14.42
N SER A 335 32.65 -7.63 -14.20
CA SER A 335 33.80 -8.50 -14.47
C SER A 335 33.83 -9.71 -13.53
N ILE A 336 32.93 -9.74 -12.54
CA ILE A 336 32.71 -10.84 -11.61
C ILE A 336 31.20 -11.13 -11.54
N GLY A 337 30.78 -12.22 -12.18
CA GLY A 337 29.47 -12.82 -11.93
C GLY A 337 29.46 -13.53 -10.58
N ILE A 338 28.40 -13.36 -9.79
CA ILE A 338 28.15 -14.19 -8.60
C ILE A 338 27.19 -15.31 -8.98
N VAL A 339 27.50 -16.54 -8.57
CA VAL A 339 26.60 -17.68 -8.74
C VAL A 339 25.48 -17.55 -7.72
N VAL A 340 24.26 -17.32 -8.19
CA VAL A 340 23.05 -17.10 -7.35
C VAL A 340 22.06 -18.26 -7.39
N ALA A 341 22.24 -19.18 -8.33
CA ALA A 341 21.49 -20.43 -8.45
C ALA A 341 22.39 -21.47 -9.13
N GLY A 342 22.40 -22.71 -8.62
CA GLY A 342 23.28 -23.76 -9.13
C GLY A 342 24.76 -23.60 -8.71
N GLY A 343 25.65 -24.30 -9.42
CA GLY A 343 27.10 -24.30 -9.15
C GLY A 343 27.62 -25.55 -8.44
N LEU A 344 28.95 -25.75 -8.47
CA LEU A 344 29.61 -26.97 -7.97
C LEU A 344 29.45 -27.20 -6.45
N ASP A 345 29.27 -26.12 -5.69
CA ASP A 345 29.16 -26.12 -4.22
C ASP A 345 27.71 -26.02 -3.69
N ALA A 346 26.72 -26.03 -4.58
CA ALA A 346 25.32 -25.83 -4.21
C ALA A 346 24.63 -27.14 -3.78
N LEU A 347 23.74 -27.06 -2.78
CA LEU A 347 23.03 -28.20 -2.18
C LEU A 347 22.20 -29.00 -3.22
N ILE A 348 21.69 -28.30 -4.23
CA ILE A 348 21.12 -28.88 -5.45
C ILE A 348 21.96 -28.38 -6.63
N LYS A 349 22.68 -29.30 -7.28
CA LYS A 349 23.45 -28.97 -8.48
C LYS A 349 22.49 -28.76 -9.65
N THR A 350 22.76 -27.71 -10.43
CA THR A 350 22.21 -27.57 -11.79
C THR A 350 23.26 -28.02 -12.78
N ASP A 351 22.93 -29.00 -13.62
CA ASP A 351 23.92 -29.59 -14.52
C ASP A 351 23.87 -28.91 -15.91
N TYR A 352 22.67 -28.62 -16.43
CA TYR A 352 22.48 -27.83 -17.66
C TYR A 352 21.36 -26.80 -17.49
N ALA A 353 21.71 -25.58 -17.07
CA ALA A 353 20.77 -24.46 -16.94
C ALA A 353 20.50 -23.82 -18.31
N GLU A 354 19.33 -24.09 -18.91
CA GLU A 354 18.98 -23.55 -20.25
C GLU A 354 17.93 -22.44 -20.24
N GLY A 355 17.17 -22.29 -19.15
CA GLY A 355 16.20 -21.20 -19.00
C GLY A 355 16.11 -20.71 -17.58
N LEU A 356 15.83 -19.42 -17.44
CA LEU A 356 15.72 -18.77 -16.15
C LEU A 356 14.49 -17.83 -16.13
N PHE A 357 13.92 -17.69 -14.95
CA PHE A 357 12.94 -16.66 -14.65
C PHE A 357 13.18 -16.14 -13.23
N VAL A 358 13.18 -14.82 -13.06
CA VAL A 358 13.27 -14.18 -11.75
C VAL A 358 11.96 -13.48 -11.47
N ASN A 359 11.31 -13.80 -10.36
CA ASN A 359 10.08 -13.13 -9.96
C ASN A 359 10.34 -11.84 -9.17
N HIS A 360 9.28 -11.08 -8.92
CA HIS A 360 9.34 -9.81 -8.17
C HIS A 360 9.79 -9.95 -6.71
N LEU A 361 9.81 -11.17 -6.15
CA LEU A 361 10.32 -11.47 -4.81
C LEU A 361 11.83 -11.78 -4.81
N GLY A 362 12.44 -11.89 -6.00
CA GLY A 362 13.84 -12.25 -6.20
C GLY A 362 14.09 -13.77 -6.26
N GLU A 363 13.05 -14.59 -6.35
CA GLU A 363 13.18 -16.04 -6.48
C GLU A 363 13.58 -16.41 -7.91
N ILE A 364 14.54 -17.31 -8.03
CA ILE A 364 15.16 -17.69 -9.30
C ILE A 364 14.73 -19.11 -9.67
N PHE A 365 13.95 -19.21 -10.73
CA PHE A 365 13.55 -20.47 -11.33
C PHE A 365 14.53 -20.82 -12.44
N VAL A 366 14.99 -22.06 -12.46
CA VAL A 366 15.96 -22.55 -13.44
C VAL A 366 15.45 -23.85 -14.04
N ALA A 367 15.42 -23.92 -15.37
CA ALA A 367 15.22 -25.17 -16.10
C ALA A 367 16.54 -25.93 -16.17
N ASP A 368 16.64 -27.00 -15.39
CA ASP A 368 17.73 -27.96 -15.49
C ASP A 368 17.34 -29.05 -16.49
N ASN A 369 17.97 -28.96 -17.65
CA ASN A 369 17.76 -29.88 -18.75
C ASN A 369 18.13 -31.32 -18.38
N ARG A 370 19.34 -31.55 -17.86
CA ARG A 370 19.87 -32.92 -17.67
C ARG A 370 19.13 -33.65 -16.55
N GLU A 371 18.85 -32.93 -15.47
CA GLU A 371 18.06 -33.44 -14.36
C GLU A 371 16.55 -33.43 -14.64
N ARG A 372 16.12 -32.86 -15.79
CA ARG A 372 14.74 -32.84 -16.27
C ARG A 372 13.78 -32.25 -15.25
N LYS A 373 14.18 -31.14 -14.65
CA LYS A 373 13.47 -30.50 -13.53
C LYS A 373 13.53 -28.98 -13.61
N ILE A 374 12.58 -28.33 -12.97
CA ILE A 374 12.62 -26.90 -12.70
C ILE A 374 12.89 -26.72 -11.21
N THR A 375 13.97 -26.01 -10.87
CA THR A 375 14.33 -25.70 -9.48
C THR A 375 14.02 -24.24 -9.16
N CYS A 376 13.59 -23.95 -7.94
CA CYS A 376 13.44 -22.59 -7.42
C CYS A 376 14.45 -22.34 -6.31
N TRP A 377 15.10 -21.18 -6.40
CA TRP A 377 16.10 -20.68 -5.45
C TRP A 377 15.58 -19.39 -4.83
N SER A 378 15.49 -19.35 -3.51
CA SER A 378 15.13 -18.12 -2.80
C SER A 378 16.37 -17.46 -2.20
N PRO A 379 16.59 -16.15 -2.39
CA PRO A 379 17.65 -15.44 -1.71
C PRO A 379 17.41 -15.29 -0.20
N LYS A 380 16.16 -15.48 0.27
CA LYS A 380 15.76 -15.30 1.68
C LYS A 380 15.87 -16.57 2.52
N SER A 381 15.67 -17.72 1.91
CA SER A 381 15.85 -19.02 2.54
C SER A 381 16.87 -19.78 1.72
N LYS A 382 17.95 -20.30 2.32
CA LYS A 382 18.89 -21.23 1.65
C LYS A 382 18.22 -22.54 1.17
N ASN A 383 16.90 -22.62 1.16
CA ASN A 383 16.10 -23.72 0.67
C ASN A 383 16.01 -23.65 -0.85
N VAL A 384 16.25 -24.81 -1.46
CA VAL A 384 16.10 -25.04 -2.89
C VAL A 384 15.06 -26.13 -3.05
N GLY A 385 14.04 -25.85 -3.85
CA GLY A 385 12.96 -26.80 -4.13
C GLY A 385 12.97 -27.23 -5.59
N VAL A 386 12.74 -28.52 -5.84
CA VAL A 386 12.26 -28.96 -7.16
C VAL A 386 10.77 -28.61 -7.23
N ILE A 387 10.41 -27.73 -8.15
CA ILE A 387 9.02 -27.27 -8.31
C ILE A 387 8.27 -28.16 -9.30
N VAL A 388 8.95 -28.61 -10.36
CA VAL A 388 8.37 -29.47 -11.41
C VAL A 388 9.43 -30.44 -11.92
N GLY A 389 9.02 -31.67 -12.24
CA GLY A 389 9.89 -32.65 -12.92
C GLY A 389 10.75 -33.46 -11.95
N GLY A 390 11.90 -33.96 -12.44
CA GLY A 390 12.78 -34.86 -11.69
C GLY A 390 12.37 -36.34 -11.70
N ASN A 391 11.26 -36.68 -12.35
CA ASN A 391 10.71 -38.06 -12.40
C ASN A 391 11.14 -38.84 -13.66
N GLY A 392 12.28 -38.50 -14.24
CA GLY A 392 12.77 -39.08 -15.49
C GLY A 392 12.04 -38.56 -16.75
N LYS A 393 12.46 -39.09 -17.91
CA LYS A 393 11.90 -38.71 -19.22
C LYS A 393 10.57 -39.41 -19.48
N GLY A 394 9.65 -38.75 -20.17
CA GLY A 394 8.41 -39.34 -20.65
C GLY A 394 7.33 -38.30 -20.93
N TYR A 395 6.20 -38.76 -21.46
CA TYR A 395 5.06 -37.92 -21.85
C TYR A 395 4.03 -37.72 -20.72
N GLN A 396 4.27 -38.25 -19.52
CA GLN A 396 3.37 -38.05 -18.38
C GLN A 396 3.44 -36.59 -17.86
N PRO A 397 2.39 -36.07 -17.20
CA PRO A 397 2.34 -34.67 -16.75
C PRO A 397 3.46 -34.28 -15.76
N ASN A 398 3.96 -35.22 -14.97
CA ASN A 398 5.02 -35.01 -13.99
C ASN A 398 6.43 -35.33 -14.53
N LYS A 399 6.57 -35.60 -15.83
CA LYS A 399 7.83 -35.93 -16.50
C LYS A 399 8.17 -34.87 -17.53
N LEU A 400 9.45 -34.53 -17.59
CA LEU A 400 10.01 -33.58 -18.55
C LEU A 400 11.11 -34.25 -19.34
N ASN A 401 11.32 -33.79 -20.57
CA ASN A 401 12.34 -34.23 -21.49
C ASN A 401 12.96 -33.00 -22.16
N TRP A 402 14.11 -32.59 -21.64
CA TRP A 402 14.83 -31.42 -22.13
C TRP A 402 14.02 -30.11 -21.96
N PRO A 403 13.63 -29.75 -20.73
CA PRO A 403 13.00 -28.45 -20.48
C PRO A 403 13.99 -27.33 -20.82
N LYS A 404 13.53 -26.31 -21.55
CA LYS A 404 14.38 -25.18 -21.97
C LYS A 404 13.87 -23.85 -21.44
N GLY A 405 12.78 -23.37 -21.99
CA GLY A 405 12.19 -22.09 -21.64
C GLY A 405 11.17 -22.23 -20.52
N ILE A 406 11.11 -21.22 -19.66
CA ILE A 406 10.09 -21.08 -18.63
C ILE A 406 9.48 -19.69 -18.67
N ALA A 407 8.19 -19.59 -18.36
CA ALA A 407 7.47 -18.32 -18.25
C ALA A 407 6.34 -18.46 -17.23
N PHE A 408 5.92 -17.35 -16.63
CA PHE A 408 4.77 -17.30 -15.73
C PHE A 408 3.66 -16.43 -16.29
N ASP A 409 2.40 -16.82 -16.06
CA ASP A 409 1.25 -15.94 -16.29
C ASP A 409 0.88 -15.11 -15.05
N ARG A 410 -0.11 -14.23 -15.20
CA ARG A 410 -0.57 -13.32 -14.12
C ARG A 410 -1.23 -14.05 -12.95
N GLN A 411 -1.66 -15.29 -13.14
CA GLN A 411 -2.23 -16.14 -12.10
C GLN A 411 -1.15 -17.01 -11.44
N ASN A 412 0.12 -16.74 -11.74
CA ASN A 412 1.27 -17.46 -11.22
C ASN A 412 1.32 -18.92 -11.70
N ASN A 413 0.77 -19.25 -12.88
CA ASN A 413 1.01 -20.56 -13.48
C ASN A 413 2.35 -20.60 -14.21
N LEU A 414 3.12 -21.66 -14.01
CA LEU A 414 4.40 -21.91 -14.69
C LEU A 414 4.17 -22.62 -16.02
N TYR A 415 4.67 -22.06 -17.11
CA TYR A 415 4.74 -22.68 -18.42
C TYR A 415 6.17 -23.14 -18.70
N VAL A 416 6.34 -24.39 -19.13
CA VAL A 416 7.64 -25.00 -19.43
C VAL A 416 7.64 -25.51 -20.87
N THR A 417 8.64 -25.13 -21.66
CA THR A 417 8.86 -25.71 -23.00
C THR A 417 9.61 -27.04 -22.85
N ASP A 418 8.88 -28.14 -22.97
CA ASP A 418 9.36 -29.51 -22.85
C ASP A 418 9.83 -30.00 -24.24
N SER A 419 11.03 -29.55 -24.62
CA SER A 419 11.44 -29.41 -26.01
C SER A 419 11.53 -30.75 -26.75
N PHE A 420 12.00 -31.80 -26.09
CA PHE A 420 12.13 -33.13 -26.71
C PHE A 420 10.85 -33.96 -26.66
N ASN A 421 9.86 -33.53 -25.90
CA ASN A 421 8.50 -34.04 -26.00
C ASN A 421 7.63 -33.19 -26.95
N SER A 422 8.19 -32.17 -27.59
CA SER A 422 7.51 -31.27 -28.54
C SER A 422 6.22 -30.66 -27.97
N ARG A 423 6.23 -30.24 -26.70
CA ARG A 423 5.06 -29.68 -26.01
C ARG A 423 5.41 -28.51 -25.09
N VAL A 424 4.37 -27.77 -24.69
CA VAL A 424 4.42 -26.79 -23.60
C VAL A 424 3.49 -27.29 -22.50
N GLN A 425 3.98 -27.33 -21.25
CA GLN A 425 3.19 -27.75 -20.09
C GLN A 425 2.96 -26.58 -19.16
N ARG A 426 1.73 -26.47 -18.64
CA ARG A 426 1.33 -25.48 -17.63
C ARG A 426 1.17 -26.17 -16.27
N PHE A 427 1.75 -25.59 -15.23
CA PHE A 427 1.70 -26.05 -13.84
C PHE A 427 1.12 -24.96 -12.96
N ASP A 428 0.16 -25.32 -12.11
CA ASP A 428 -0.32 -24.46 -11.03
C ASP A 428 0.62 -24.61 -9.83
N ILE A 429 1.36 -23.54 -9.52
CA ILE A 429 2.35 -23.55 -8.42
C ILE A 429 1.81 -22.92 -7.14
N ASN A 430 0.52 -22.55 -7.08
CA ASN A 430 -0.09 -21.99 -5.86
C ASN A 430 -0.52 -23.08 -4.85
N ASN A 431 -0.43 -24.36 -5.23
CA ASN A 431 -0.91 -25.52 -4.47
C ASN A 431 0.20 -26.48 -4.00
N SER A 432 1.46 -26.03 -3.98
CA SER A 432 2.63 -26.85 -3.60
C SER A 432 3.23 -26.46 -2.25
#